data_AF-A0A931UWN9-F1
#
_entry.id   AF-A0A931UWN9-F1
#
_cell.length_a   1.000
_cell.length_b   1.000
_cell.length_c   1.000
_cell.angle_alpha   90.00
_cell.angle_beta   90.00
_cell.angle_gamma   90.00
#
_symmetry.space_group_name_H-M   'P 1'
#
loop_
_entity.id
_entity.type
_entity.pdbx_description
1 polymer ?
#
loop_
_entity_poly.entity_id
_entity_poly.type
_entity_poly.pdbx_seq_one_letter_code
_entity_poly.pdbx_strand_id
1 'polypeptide(L)'
;MSSRTSGLRRITLAVAGSIAALAPAACGPSMRHLVEGDMRFEHCYRIDDDPTTPLQNKRSCWATWTAQYTKGQDRSRVSYAKQRVRVLDGALAGAPAPAPVAVPPPSSPYAPPPAVAPKSGEMSGDVAAATAGPTTHSCTEACTKTWRTCASPCGTTIGCVTDCDERFRTCVKTCL
;
A
#
# COMPACT_ATOMS: atom_id res chain seq x y z
N MET A 1 5.59 83.74 -34.61
CA MET A 1 6.80 82.98 -34.22
C MET A 1 6.76 82.74 -32.72
N SER A 2 7.41 81.65 -32.28
CA SER A 2 7.49 81.11 -30.90
C SER A 2 6.38 80.15 -30.46
N SER A 3 6.57 78.91 -30.92
CA SER A 3 5.99 77.65 -30.46
C SER A 3 6.21 77.38 -28.98
N ARG A 4 5.18 76.88 -28.28
CA ARG A 4 5.32 76.18 -26.99
C ARG A 4 5.28 74.68 -27.24
N THR A 5 6.42 74.01 -27.12
CA THR A 5 6.51 72.55 -27.07
C THR A 5 7.06 72.14 -25.70
N SER A 6 6.15 71.96 -24.75
CA SER A 6 6.47 71.35 -23.45
C SER A 6 6.65 69.85 -23.63
N GLY A 7 7.90 69.42 -23.80
CA GLY A 7 8.29 68.02 -23.76
C GLY A 7 8.30 67.50 -22.32
N LEU A 8 7.28 66.73 -21.94
CA LEU A 8 7.34 65.85 -20.78
C LEU A 8 7.38 64.40 -21.28
N ARG A 9 8.59 63.91 -21.59
CA ARG A 9 8.84 62.47 -21.79
C ARG A 9 8.83 61.79 -20.43
N ARG A 10 7.69 61.21 -20.06
CA ARG A 10 7.57 60.24 -18.95
C ARG A 10 7.26 58.87 -19.54
N ILE A 11 8.28 58.05 -19.76
CA ILE A 11 8.10 56.59 -19.85
C ILE A 11 9.30 55.92 -19.19
N THR A 12 9.27 55.85 -17.86
CA THR A 12 10.02 54.85 -17.10
C THR A 12 8.99 53.79 -16.71
N LEU A 13 8.81 52.79 -17.58
CA LEU A 13 8.08 51.56 -17.23
C LEU A 13 8.94 50.77 -16.26
N ALA A 14 8.76 51.04 -14.96
CA ALA A 14 9.30 50.19 -13.92
C ALA A 14 8.51 48.88 -13.90
N VAL A 15 9.25 47.78 -13.98
CA VAL A 15 8.83 46.39 -13.97
C VAL A 15 7.95 46.12 -12.74
N ALA A 16 6.63 46.13 -12.91
CA ALA A 16 5.69 45.53 -11.97
C ALA A 16 5.64 44.02 -12.28
N GLY A 17 6.59 43.27 -11.72
CA GLY A 17 6.60 41.82 -11.76
C GLY A 17 5.41 41.29 -10.96
N SER A 18 4.30 41.03 -11.63
CA SER A 18 3.16 40.31 -11.08
C SER A 18 3.53 38.83 -10.89
N ILE A 19 4.14 38.49 -9.76
CA ILE A 19 4.15 37.12 -9.25
C ILE A 19 2.75 36.86 -8.69
N ALA A 20 1.78 36.64 -9.57
CA ALA A 20 0.54 35.98 -9.20
C ALA A 20 0.89 34.51 -8.96
N ALA A 21 1.34 34.20 -7.75
CA ALA A 21 1.49 32.83 -7.29
C ALA A 21 0.10 32.19 -7.33
N LEU A 22 -0.17 31.41 -8.38
CA LEU A 22 -1.22 30.39 -8.36
C LEU A 22 -0.83 29.38 -7.29
N ALA A 23 -1.18 29.66 -6.03
CA ALA A 23 -1.24 28.64 -5.01
C ALA A 23 -2.40 27.71 -5.42
N PRO A 24 -2.16 26.43 -5.76
CA PRO A 24 -3.25 25.50 -5.96
C PRO A 24 -4.04 25.46 -4.66
N ALA A 25 -5.30 25.85 -4.70
CA ALA A 25 -6.22 25.62 -3.59
C ALA A 25 -6.30 24.11 -3.37
N ALA A 26 -5.56 23.62 -2.38
CA ALA A 26 -5.59 22.23 -1.98
C ALA A 26 -6.93 21.94 -1.30
N CYS A 27 -7.96 21.61 -2.09
CA CYS A 27 -9.24 21.11 -1.61
C CYS A 27 -9.09 19.65 -1.11
N GLY A 28 -8.27 19.47 -0.07
CA GLY A 28 -8.13 18.21 0.67
C GLY A 28 -9.38 17.90 1.49
N PRO A 29 -9.59 16.62 1.89
CA PRO A 29 -10.62 16.30 2.87
C PRO A 29 -10.33 17.03 4.18
N SER A 30 -11.36 17.50 4.88
CA SER A 30 -11.18 18.09 6.21
C SER A 30 -10.71 17.02 7.20
N MET A 31 -9.90 17.39 8.20
CA MET A 31 -9.46 16.47 9.26
C MET A 31 -10.65 15.80 9.96
N ARG A 32 -11.74 16.56 10.15
CA ARG A 32 -12.99 16.04 10.70
C ARG A 32 -13.56 14.91 9.83
N HIS A 33 -13.55 15.07 8.50
CA HIS A 33 -14.05 14.04 7.56
C HIS A 33 -13.22 12.78 7.61
N LEU A 34 -11.89 12.90 7.76
CA LEU A 34 -10.99 11.76 7.90
C LEU A 34 -11.25 10.99 9.20
N VAL A 35 -11.32 11.71 10.33
CA VAL A 35 -11.60 11.10 11.64
C VAL A 35 -12.97 10.43 11.66
N GLU A 36 -13.99 11.08 11.10
CA GLU A 36 -15.30 10.45 10.98
C GLU A 36 -15.25 9.19 10.09
N GLY A 37 -14.52 9.25 8.97
CA GLY A 37 -14.30 8.10 8.11
C GLY A 37 -13.65 6.92 8.84
N ASP A 38 -12.64 7.18 9.67
CA ASP A 38 -11.97 6.16 10.48
C ASP A 38 -12.94 5.53 11.49
N MET A 39 -13.70 6.35 12.24
CA MET A 39 -14.68 5.84 13.19
C MET A 39 -15.77 5.00 12.51
N ARG A 40 -16.22 5.40 11.32
CA ARG A 40 -17.21 4.65 10.54
C ARG A 40 -16.64 3.35 9.98
N PHE A 41 -15.37 3.33 9.60
CA PHE A 41 -14.69 2.11 9.17
C PHE A 41 -14.68 1.08 10.31
N GLU A 42 -14.18 1.47 11.48
CA GLU A 42 -14.12 0.59 12.66
C GLU A 42 -15.51 0.16 13.12
N HIS A 43 -16.51 1.04 13.02
CA HIS A 43 -17.89 0.70 13.31
C HIS A 43 -18.44 -0.38 12.37
N CYS A 44 -18.23 -0.25 11.05
CA CYS A 44 -18.63 -1.29 10.10
C CYS A 44 -17.85 -2.58 10.31
N TYR A 45 -16.57 -2.49 10.67
CA TYR A 45 -15.74 -3.67 10.99
C TYR A 45 -16.30 -4.47 12.17
N ARG A 46 -16.63 -3.80 13.27
CA ARG A 46 -17.25 -4.46 14.43
C ARG A 46 -18.62 -5.07 14.10
N ILE A 47 -19.46 -4.36 13.34
CA ILE A 47 -20.77 -4.87 12.89
C ILE A 47 -20.61 -6.10 11.98
N ASP A 48 -19.56 -6.12 11.17
CA ASP A 48 -19.30 -7.20 10.23
C ASP A 48 -18.88 -8.51 10.92
N ASP A 49 -18.17 -8.40 12.05
CA ASP A 49 -17.74 -9.53 12.89
C ASP A 49 -18.88 -10.11 13.73
N ASP A 50 -19.87 -9.30 14.10
CA ASP A 50 -21.01 -9.74 14.90
C ASP A 50 -21.89 -10.76 14.14
N PRO A 51 -22.01 -12.01 14.60
CA PRO A 51 -22.77 -13.05 13.91
C PRO A 51 -24.28 -12.79 13.94
N THR A 52 -24.77 -11.96 14.86
CA THR A 52 -26.20 -11.66 15.02
C THR A 52 -26.68 -10.56 14.06
N THR A 53 -25.75 -9.78 13.50
CA THR A 53 -26.10 -8.74 12.53
C THR A 53 -26.50 -9.36 11.18
N PRO A 54 -27.67 -8.99 10.61
CA PRO A 54 -28.08 -9.44 9.27
C PRO A 54 -27.10 -9.04 8.17
N LEU A 55 -26.88 -9.92 7.18
CA LEU A 55 -25.95 -9.68 6.05
C LEU A 55 -26.25 -8.37 5.29
N GLN A 56 -27.53 -8.02 5.12
CA GLN A 56 -27.90 -6.76 4.46
C GLN A 56 -27.42 -5.53 5.23
N ASN A 57 -27.46 -5.56 6.56
CA ASN A 57 -27.01 -4.45 7.38
C ASN A 57 -25.49 -4.28 7.29
N LYS A 58 -24.74 -5.40 7.31
CA LYS A 58 -23.29 -5.41 7.08
C LYS A 58 -22.95 -4.81 5.71
N ARG A 59 -23.65 -5.28 4.67
CA ARG A 59 -23.47 -4.82 3.28
C ARG A 59 -23.73 -3.33 3.15
N SER A 60 -24.85 -2.86 3.69
CA SER A 60 -25.25 -1.44 3.65
C SER A 60 -24.24 -0.54 4.37
N CYS A 61 -23.70 -0.99 5.52
CA CYS A 61 -22.66 -0.26 6.25
C CYS A 61 -21.42 -0.04 5.36
N TRP A 62 -20.89 -1.12 4.80
CA TRP A 62 -19.71 -1.04 3.94
C TRP A 62 -19.96 -0.25 2.65
N ALA A 63 -21.12 -0.42 2.02
CA ALA A 63 -21.49 0.33 0.82
C ALA A 63 -21.52 1.84 1.10
N THR A 64 -22.18 2.25 2.19
CA THR A 64 -22.23 3.66 2.61
C THR A 64 -20.84 4.21 2.88
N TRP A 65 -19.99 3.45 3.59
CA TRP A 65 -18.63 3.86 3.88
C TRP A 65 -17.82 4.09 2.59
N THR A 66 -17.87 3.13 1.65
CA THR A 66 -17.14 3.24 0.38
C THR A 66 -17.60 4.39 -0.50
N ALA A 67 -18.87 4.78 -0.40
CA ALA A 67 -19.41 5.90 -1.16
C ALA A 67 -18.96 7.27 -0.61
N GLN A 68 -18.83 7.41 0.72
CA GLN A 68 -18.71 8.73 1.36
C GLN A 68 -17.32 9.03 1.93
N TYR A 69 -16.58 8.01 2.36
CA TYR A 69 -15.39 8.21 3.20
C TYR A 69 -14.08 7.76 2.54
N THR A 70 -14.05 7.43 1.25
CA THR A 70 -12.81 6.93 0.60
C THR A 70 -11.75 8.00 0.33
N LYS A 71 -12.12 9.28 0.26
CA LYS A 71 -11.19 10.37 -0.01
C LYS A 71 -10.24 10.58 1.17
N GLY A 72 -8.94 10.40 0.93
CA GLY A 72 -7.88 10.57 1.95
C GLY A 72 -7.71 9.40 2.91
N GLN A 73 -8.43 8.30 2.69
CA GLN A 73 -8.23 7.04 3.42
C GLN A 73 -7.07 6.23 2.85
N ASP A 74 -6.50 5.36 3.68
CA ASP A 74 -5.46 4.43 3.25
C ASP A 74 -5.96 3.48 2.14
N ARG A 75 -5.09 3.20 1.16
CA ARG A 75 -5.43 2.37 0.00
C ARG A 75 -5.87 0.96 0.41
N SER A 76 -5.30 0.40 1.47
CA SER A 76 -5.66 -0.94 1.96
C SER A 76 -7.08 -0.95 2.53
N ARG A 77 -7.48 0.06 3.31
CA ARG A 77 -8.85 0.19 3.84
C ARG A 77 -9.89 0.31 2.73
N VAL A 78 -9.61 1.16 1.74
CA VAL A 78 -10.48 1.33 0.57
C VAL A 78 -10.61 0.01 -0.22
N SER A 79 -9.50 -0.71 -0.39
CA SER A 79 -9.50 -1.99 -1.10
C SER A 79 -10.26 -3.06 -0.32
N TYR A 80 -10.06 -3.14 0.99
CA TYR A 80 -10.76 -4.04 1.90
C TYR A 80 -12.27 -3.81 1.86
N ALA A 81 -12.73 -2.58 2.09
CA ALA A 81 -14.15 -2.26 2.14
C ALA A 81 -14.86 -2.58 0.80
N LYS A 82 -14.23 -2.25 -0.33
CA LYS A 82 -14.75 -2.62 -1.67
C LYS A 82 -14.80 -4.12 -1.88
N GLN A 83 -13.77 -4.85 -1.46
CA GLN A 83 -13.76 -6.31 -1.53
C GLN A 83 -14.87 -6.90 -0.65
N ARG A 84 -15.08 -6.33 0.54
CA ARG A 84 -16.08 -6.82 1.47
C ARG A 84 -17.51 -6.64 0.96
N VAL A 85 -17.82 -5.49 0.34
CA VAL A 85 -19.10 -5.29 -0.36
C VAL A 85 -19.34 -6.39 -1.39
N ARG A 86 -18.34 -6.72 -2.22
CA ARG A 86 -18.47 -7.81 -3.22
C ARG A 86 -18.72 -9.18 -2.60
N VAL A 87 -18.04 -9.50 -1.51
CA VAL A 87 -18.23 -10.76 -0.80
C VAL A 87 -19.65 -10.85 -0.22
N LEU A 88 -20.13 -9.76 0.39
CA LEU A 88 -21.48 -9.70 0.95
C LEU A 88 -22.55 -9.73 -0.14
N ASP A 89 -22.33 -9.08 -1.28
CA ASP A 89 -23.22 -9.16 -2.45
C ASP A 89 -23.32 -10.60 -2.97
N GLY A 90 -22.19 -11.31 -3.05
CA GLY A 90 -22.18 -12.74 -3.38
C GLY A 90 -22.96 -13.58 -2.38
N ALA A 91 -22.73 -13.39 -1.08
CA ALA A 91 -23.43 -14.12 -0.03
C ALA A 91 -24.95 -13.88 -0.05
N LEU A 92 -25.38 -12.64 -0.29
CA LEU A 92 -26.79 -12.28 -0.43
C LEU A 92 -27.44 -12.87 -1.69
N ALA A 93 -26.67 -13.05 -2.76
CA ALA A 93 -27.10 -13.72 -3.98
C ALA A 93 -27.06 -15.26 -3.88
N GLY A 94 -26.70 -15.82 -2.71
CA GLY A 94 -26.55 -17.27 -2.53
C GLY A 94 -25.33 -17.86 -3.26
N ALA A 95 -24.38 -17.01 -3.68
CA ALA A 95 -23.13 -17.49 -4.25
C ALA A 95 -22.35 -18.27 -3.18
N PRO A 96 -21.65 -19.37 -3.57
CA PRO A 96 -20.80 -20.09 -2.65
C PRO A 96 -19.79 -19.12 -2.03
N ALA A 97 -19.66 -19.18 -0.71
CA ALA A 97 -18.66 -18.38 -0.01
C ALA A 97 -17.29 -18.65 -0.67
N PRO A 98 -16.50 -17.61 -0.98
CA PRO A 98 -15.15 -17.85 -1.47
C PRO A 98 -14.46 -18.74 -0.44
N ALA A 99 -13.92 -19.86 -0.90
CA ALA A 99 -13.31 -20.84 -0.02
C ALA A 99 -12.36 -20.09 0.92
N PRO A 100 -12.46 -20.29 2.25
CA PRO A 100 -11.49 -19.70 3.15
C PRO A 100 -10.13 -20.13 2.61
N VAL A 101 -9.29 -19.15 2.28
CA VAL A 101 -7.87 -19.45 2.04
C VAL A 101 -7.42 -19.99 3.38
N ALA A 102 -7.32 -21.32 3.48
CA ALA A 102 -6.87 -22.00 4.67
C ALA A 102 -5.39 -21.63 4.82
N VAL A 103 -5.14 -20.46 5.41
CA VAL A 103 -3.83 -20.11 5.91
C VAL A 103 -3.73 -20.90 7.21
N PRO A 104 -2.89 -21.96 7.26
CA PRO A 104 -2.69 -22.65 8.52
C PRO A 104 -2.27 -21.63 9.59
N PRO A 105 -2.73 -21.76 10.84
CA PRO A 105 -2.31 -20.86 11.90
C PRO A 105 -0.77 -20.81 11.92
N PRO A 106 -0.15 -19.63 12.10
CA PRO A 106 1.30 -19.53 12.12
C PRO A 106 1.82 -20.45 13.24
N SER A 107 2.59 -21.47 12.86
CA SER A 107 3.19 -22.40 13.81
C SER A 107 4.19 -21.71 14.73
N SER A 108 4.70 -20.54 14.33
CA SER A 108 5.58 -19.68 15.11
C SER A 108 5.63 -18.26 14.50
N PRO A 109 5.82 -17.19 15.31
CA PRO A 109 6.09 -15.82 14.83
C PRO A 109 7.35 -15.69 13.96
N TYR A 110 8.27 -16.66 14.04
CA TYR A 110 9.50 -16.72 13.24
C TYR A 110 9.41 -17.68 12.05
N ALA A 111 8.28 -18.37 11.88
CA ALA A 111 8.10 -19.23 10.72
C ALA A 111 7.97 -18.35 9.47
N PRO A 112 8.65 -18.71 8.36
CA PRO A 112 8.41 -18.06 7.08
C PRO A 112 6.93 -18.20 6.73
N PRO A 113 6.29 -17.19 6.11
CA PRO A 113 4.89 -17.27 5.72
C PRO A 113 4.69 -18.51 4.85
N PRO A 114 3.60 -19.28 5.06
CA PRO A 114 3.34 -20.47 4.27
C PRO A 114 3.29 -20.10 2.79
N ALA A 115 3.97 -20.90 1.97
CA ALA A 115 3.97 -20.70 0.53
C ALA A 115 2.52 -20.76 0.02
N VAL A 116 2.05 -19.68 -0.62
CA VAL A 116 0.76 -19.67 -1.28
C VAL A 116 0.86 -20.66 -2.42
N ALA A 117 0.11 -21.77 -2.35
CA ALA A 117 0.11 -22.77 -3.42
C ALA A 117 -0.23 -22.07 -4.75
N PRO A 118 0.56 -22.28 -5.82
CA PRO A 118 0.17 -21.83 -7.14
C PRO A 118 -1.16 -22.50 -7.47
N LYS A 119 -2.12 -21.72 -8.00
CA LYS A 119 -3.41 -22.25 -8.45
C LYS A 119 -3.13 -23.38 -9.42
N SER A 120 -3.54 -24.59 -9.06
CA SER A 120 -3.42 -25.78 -9.90
C SER A 120 -4.15 -25.54 -11.21
N GLY A 121 -3.37 -25.32 -12.25
CA GLY A 121 -3.81 -25.03 -13.60
C GLY A 121 -2.61 -25.15 -14.53
N GLU A 122 -2.20 -26.40 -14.78
CA GLU A 122 -1.77 -26.89 -16.09
C GLU A 122 -0.56 -26.22 -16.76
N MET A 123 0.61 -26.84 -16.64
CA MET A 123 1.18 -27.72 -17.68
C MET A 123 2.66 -27.98 -17.37
N SER A 124 3.00 -29.26 -17.27
CA SER A 124 4.37 -29.74 -17.26
C SER A 124 5.06 -29.30 -18.55
N GLY A 125 6.21 -28.66 -18.43
CA GLY A 125 7.03 -28.26 -19.57
C GLY A 125 8.45 -27.99 -19.11
N ASP A 126 9.27 -29.03 -19.13
CA ASP A 126 10.72 -28.89 -19.12
C ASP A 126 11.16 -27.95 -20.26
N VAL A 127 11.62 -26.76 -19.89
CA VAL A 127 12.48 -25.94 -20.74
C VAL A 127 13.61 -25.37 -19.90
N ALA A 128 14.76 -26.01 -20.08
CA ALA A 128 16.10 -25.45 -20.15
C ALA A 128 16.36 -24.08 -19.49
N ALA A 129 17.34 -24.10 -18.58
CA ALA A 129 18.26 -23.04 -18.24
C ALA A 129 18.14 -21.75 -19.09
N ALA A 130 17.38 -20.79 -18.58
CA ALA A 130 17.53 -19.40 -18.95
C ALA A 130 18.44 -18.75 -17.92
N THR A 131 19.67 -18.47 -18.33
CA THR A 131 20.65 -17.63 -17.63
C THR A 131 20.12 -16.19 -17.57
N ALA A 132 19.08 -15.95 -16.76
CA ALA A 132 18.67 -14.62 -16.40
C ALA A 132 19.62 -14.16 -15.30
N GLY A 133 20.38 -13.09 -15.57
CA GLY A 133 21.10 -12.38 -14.52
C GLY A 133 20.18 -12.08 -13.34
N PRO A 134 20.71 -12.02 -12.11
CA PRO A 134 19.86 -11.97 -10.94
C PRO A 134 18.99 -10.72 -10.99
N THR A 135 17.66 -10.90 -11.08
CA THR A 135 16.71 -9.85 -10.73
C THR A 135 16.98 -9.44 -9.29
N THR A 136 16.71 -8.18 -8.92
CA THR A 136 16.87 -7.70 -7.53
C THR A 136 16.20 -8.62 -6.50
N HIS A 137 15.10 -9.28 -6.89
CA HIS A 137 14.43 -10.32 -6.09
C HIS A 137 15.34 -11.54 -5.86
N SER A 138 15.89 -12.13 -6.92
CA SER A 138 16.81 -13.27 -6.80
C SER A 138 18.13 -12.93 -6.10
N CYS A 139 18.59 -11.67 -6.20
CA CYS A 139 19.77 -11.19 -5.48
C CYS A 139 19.53 -11.10 -3.97
N THR A 140 18.41 -10.50 -3.55
CA THR A 140 18.05 -10.41 -2.13
C THR A 140 17.74 -11.79 -1.53
N GLU A 141 17.18 -12.72 -2.29
CA GLU A 141 17.02 -14.12 -1.88
C GLU A 141 18.36 -14.82 -1.64
N ALA A 142 19.35 -14.62 -2.52
CA ALA A 142 20.69 -15.19 -2.35
C ALA A 142 21.40 -14.64 -1.09
N CYS A 143 21.29 -13.31 -0.84
CA CYS A 143 21.79 -12.71 0.39
C CYS A 143 21.11 -13.28 1.64
N THR A 144 19.79 -13.45 1.59
CA THR A 144 19.00 -14.00 2.69
C THR A 144 19.39 -15.45 3.00
N LYS A 145 19.60 -16.27 1.96
CA LYS A 145 20.07 -17.66 2.12
C LYS A 145 21.42 -17.70 2.82
N THR A 146 22.36 -16.86 2.39
CA THR A 146 23.72 -16.78 2.97
C THR A 146 23.68 -16.34 4.44
N TRP A 147 22.84 -15.36 4.76
CA TRP A 147 22.66 -14.91 6.14
C TRP A 147 22.11 -16.02 7.05
N ARG A 148 21.10 -16.78 6.60
CA ARG A 148 20.54 -17.88 7.40
C ARG A 148 21.58 -18.96 7.71
N THR A 149 22.44 -19.29 6.73
CA THR A 149 23.54 -20.24 6.94
C THR A 149 24.56 -19.70 7.95
N CYS A 150 24.83 -18.39 7.95
CA CYS A 150 25.70 -17.73 8.92
C CYS A 150 25.10 -17.69 10.34
N ALA A 151 23.82 -17.30 10.45
CA ALA A 151 23.15 -17.07 11.73
C ALA A 151 22.67 -18.38 12.40
N SER A 152 22.42 -19.43 11.63
CA SER A 152 21.98 -20.75 12.13
C SER A 152 22.83 -21.30 13.28
N PRO A 153 24.17 -21.33 13.22
CA PRO A 153 25.00 -21.81 14.32
C PRO A 153 25.17 -20.82 15.47
N CYS A 154 24.76 -19.55 15.33
CA CYS A 154 25.03 -18.50 16.33
C CYS A 154 24.22 -18.64 17.63
N GLY A 155 23.09 -19.36 17.62
CA GLY A 155 22.23 -19.49 18.80
C GLY A 155 21.83 -18.13 19.39
N THR A 156 22.13 -17.90 20.68
CA THR A 156 21.86 -16.64 21.40
C THR A 156 23.06 -15.69 21.48
N THR A 157 24.17 -16.01 20.81
CA THR A 157 25.38 -15.18 20.87
C THR A 157 25.20 -13.93 20.01
N ILE A 158 24.92 -12.80 20.66
CA ILE A 158 24.60 -11.51 20.02
C ILE A 158 25.71 -11.07 19.04
N GLY A 159 26.99 -11.23 19.41
CA GLY A 159 28.12 -10.86 18.54
C GLY A 159 28.12 -11.61 17.21
N CYS A 160 27.87 -12.93 17.25
CA CYS A 160 27.84 -13.79 16.06
C CYS A 160 26.72 -13.38 15.10
N VAL A 161 25.52 -13.09 15.62
CA VAL A 161 24.38 -12.64 14.78
C VAL A 161 24.67 -11.25 14.18
N THR A 162 25.29 -10.36 14.95
CA THR A 162 25.65 -9.00 14.49
C THR A 162 26.64 -9.04 13.33
N ASP A 163 27.63 -9.93 13.38
CA ASP A 163 28.59 -10.12 12.28
C ASP A 163 27.90 -10.67 11.01
N CYS A 164 26.94 -11.57 11.17
CA CYS A 164 26.12 -12.07 10.06
C CYS A 164 25.25 -10.96 9.46
N ASP A 165 24.64 -10.09 10.29
CA ASP A 165 23.83 -8.95 9.85
C ASP A 165 24.64 -7.94 9.04
N GLU A 166 25.88 -7.65 9.43
CA GLU A 166 26.76 -6.73 8.70
C GLU A 166 27.07 -7.26 7.28
N ARG A 167 27.37 -8.56 7.17
CA ARG A 167 27.59 -9.23 5.88
C ARG A 167 26.34 -9.21 5.02
N PHE A 168 25.16 -9.43 5.60
CA PHE A 168 23.89 -9.37 4.89
C PHE A 168 23.60 -7.96 4.36
N ARG A 169 23.77 -6.92 5.18
CA ARG A 169 23.59 -5.53 4.75
C ARG A 169 24.52 -5.17 3.60
N THR A 170 25.77 -5.64 3.65
CA THR A 170 26.74 -5.43 2.57
C THR A 170 26.30 -6.15 1.29
N CYS A 171 25.84 -7.40 1.39
CA CYS A 171 25.31 -8.16 0.26
C CYS A 171 24.11 -7.46 -0.40
N VAL A 172 23.11 -7.04 0.39
CA VAL A 172 21.89 -6.40 -0.14
C VAL A 172 22.20 -5.04 -0.78
N LYS A 173 23.18 -4.28 -0.28
CA LYS A 173 23.64 -3.04 -0.92
C LYS A 173 24.14 -3.25 -2.35
N THR A 174 24.69 -4.42 -2.66
CA THR A 174 25.17 -4.75 -4.02
C THR A 174 24.05 -5.20 -4.96
N CYS A 175 22.84 -5.40 -4.45
CA CYS A 175 21.66 -5.79 -5.24
C CYS A 175 20.85 -4.60 -5.78
N LEU A 176 21.19 -3.37 -5.39
CA LEU A 176 20.48 -2.13 -5.72
C LEU A 176 21.15 -1.38 -6.88
#